data_AF-A0A7K0A9E2-F1
#
_entry.id   AF-A0A7K0A9E2-F1
#
_cell.length_a   1.000
_cell.length_b   1.000
_cell.length_c   1.000
_cell.angle_alpha   90.00
_cell.angle_beta   90.00
_cell.angle_gamma   90.00
#
_symmetry.space_group_name_H-M   'P 1'
#
loop_
_entity.id
_entity.type
_entity.pdbx_description
1 polymer ?
#
loop_
_entity_poly.entity_id
_entity_poly.type
_entity_poly.pdbx_seq_one_letter_code
_entity_poly.pdbx_strand_id
1 'polypeptide(L)'
;MLRSSSTGLMDRAEFEKAVTGRGVDANTFSVFTTCSPILDHPALNVWCLRGHATSPRRRRTLTYGWDEDGNLRLAVGLANVNQPVIGIPASIARYVAGRQFRAKAQEGTTAGDITVAETGASWGYGPYLRRRRAEPGDVLTLRFDLVSEDVTLLLDDGALIDETG
;
A
#
# COMPACT_ATOMS: atom_id res chain seq x y z
N MET A 1 12.45 27.50 -8.17
CA MET A 1 12.48 26.79 -6.87
C MET A 1 12.23 25.32 -7.12
N LEU A 2 11.00 24.86 -7.32
CA LEU A 2 10.75 23.45 -7.66
C LEU A 2 11.35 23.00 -9.01
N ARG A 3 11.42 23.87 -10.02
CA ARG A 3 12.11 23.59 -11.30
C ARG A 3 13.64 23.52 -11.21
N SER A 4 14.22 23.91 -10.07
CA SER A 4 15.67 23.97 -9.86
C SER A 4 16.19 22.74 -9.09
N SER A 5 15.29 21.91 -8.55
CA SER A 5 15.63 20.61 -7.99
C SER A 5 15.87 19.63 -9.15
N SER A 6 16.97 18.88 -9.11
CA SER A 6 17.29 17.85 -10.10
C SER A 6 16.26 16.73 -10.14
N THR A 7 15.49 16.55 -9.07
CA THR A 7 14.42 15.55 -8.94
C THR A 7 13.01 16.14 -9.08
N GLY A 8 12.86 17.47 -9.11
CA GLY A 8 11.55 18.14 -9.13
C GLY A 8 10.75 18.03 -7.82
N LEU A 9 11.35 17.42 -6.78
CA LEU A 9 10.80 17.28 -5.43
C LEU A 9 11.58 18.16 -4.46
N MET A 10 10.89 18.71 -3.45
CA MET A 10 11.51 19.41 -2.33
C MET A 10 10.82 19.00 -1.02
N ASP A 11 11.62 18.78 0.02
CA ASP A 11 11.09 18.60 1.37
C ASP A 11 10.68 19.93 2.00
N ARG A 12 10.00 19.87 3.16
CA ARG A 12 9.51 21.06 3.87
C ARG A 12 10.61 22.05 4.18
N ALA A 13 11.74 21.58 4.71
CA ALA A 13 12.80 22.45 5.21
C ALA A 13 13.51 23.17 4.05
N GLU A 14 13.78 22.45 2.96
CA GLU A 14 14.35 23.03 1.75
C GLU A 14 13.40 24.02 1.09
N PHE A 15 12.11 23.70 1.03
CA PHE A 15 11.13 24.56 0.39
C PHE A 15 10.84 25.82 1.22
N GLU A 16 10.71 25.68 2.54
CA GLU A 16 10.52 26.78 3.47
C GLU A 16 11.74 27.72 3.45
N LYS A 17 12.95 27.17 3.49
CA LYS A 17 14.21 27.95 3.37
C LYS A 17 14.31 28.70 2.04
N ALA A 18 13.90 28.05 0.96
CA ALA A 18 13.89 28.67 -0.36
C ALA A 18 12.91 29.87 -0.38
N VAL A 19 11.69 29.68 0.09
CA VAL A 19 10.62 30.69 0.03
C VAL A 19 10.87 31.85 1.00
N THR A 20 11.35 31.57 2.23
CA THR A 20 11.77 32.58 3.20
C THR A 20 12.98 33.39 2.74
N GLY A 21 13.93 32.75 2.05
CA GLY A 21 15.06 33.43 1.40
C GLY A 21 14.67 34.45 0.32
N ARG A 22 13.39 34.49 -0.09
CA ARG A 22 12.84 35.47 -1.02
C ARG A 22 11.84 36.45 -0.37
N GLY A 23 11.78 36.49 0.96
CA GLY A 23 11.00 37.47 1.72
C GLY A 23 9.54 37.08 1.99
N VAL A 24 9.18 35.81 1.82
CA VAL A 24 7.87 35.28 2.24
C VAL A 24 7.97 34.80 3.68
N ASP A 25 7.10 35.27 4.57
CA ASP A 25 7.08 34.80 5.95
C ASP A 25 6.54 33.36 6.07
N ALA A 26 6.89 32.68 7.17
CA ALA A 26 6.55 31.28 7.39
C ALA A 26 5.04 31.00 7.48
N ASN A 27 4.25 31.97 7.92
CA ASN A 27 2.79 31.83 8.01
C ASN A 27 2.17 31.88 6.61
N THR A 28 2.62 32.83 5.78
CA THR A 28 2.27 32.93 4.37
C THR A 28 2.69 31.67 3.62
N PHE A 29 3.89 31.12 3.89
CA PHE A 29 4.31 29.82 3.33
C PHE A 29 3.34 28.68 3.67
N SER A 30 2.87 28.60 4.92
CA SER A 30 1.91 27.58 5.34
C SER A 30 0.56 27.71 4.62
N VAL A 31 0.06 28.93 4.43
CA VAL A 31 -1.21 29.17 3.72
C VAL A 31 -1.10 28.83 2.23
N PHE A 32 0.00 29.23 1.57
CA PHE A 32 0.22 28.93 0.16
C PHE A 32 0.43 27.44 -0.10
N THR A 33 1.08 26.71 0.80
CA THR A 33 1.28 25.26 0.65
C THR A 33 -0.01 24.46 0.84
N THR A 34 -0.96 24.95 1.64
CA THR A 34 -2.27 24.31 1.83
C THR A 34 -3.25 24.59 0.68
N CYS A 35 -3.22 25.79 0.10
CA CYS A 35 -4.26 26.24 -0.85
C CYS A 35 -3.78 26.47 -2.30
N SER A 36 -2.54 26.08 -2.66
CA SER A 36 -2.01 26.37 -4.00
C SER A 36 -2.59 25.47 -5.10
N PRO A 37 -3.11 26.03 -6.21
CA PRO A 37 -3.58 25.26 -7.35
C PRO A 37 -2.44 24.71 -8.24
N ILE A 38 -1.18 25.09 -7.97
CA ILE A 38 -0.01 24.75 -8.79
C ILE A 38 0.91 23.74 -8.08
N LEU A 39 0.72 23.54 -6.78
CA LEU A 39 1.46 22.56 -5.99
C LEU A 39 0.68 21.25 -5.86
N ASP A 40 1.42 20.16 -5.75
CA ASP A 40 0.92 18.85 -5.34
C ASP A 40 1.76 18.33 -4.17
N HIS A 41 1.17 17.50 -3.32
CA HIS A 41 1.76 17.02 -2.06
C HIS A 41 1.81 15.48 -2.05
N PRO A 42 2.80 14.88 -2.76
CA PRO A 42 2.83 13.44 -3.02
C PRO A 42 3.09 12.58 -1.77
N ALA A 43 3.75 13.13 -0.74
CA ALA A 43 4.07 12.45 0.51
C ALA A 43 4.09 13.44 1.67
N LEU A 44 4.06 12.94 2.92
CA LEU A 44 4.13 13.79 4.11
C LEU A 44 5.38 14.69 4.06
N ASN A 45 5.18 16.02 4.07
CA ASN A 45 6.25 17.02 4.01
C ASN A 45 7.06 17.05 2.70
N VAL A 46 6.47 16.63 1.58
CA VAL A 46 7.09 16.71 0.25
C VAL A 46 6.15 17.43 -0.71
N TRP A 47 6.70 18.39 -1.46
CA TRP A 47 5.95 19.14 -2.48
C TRP A 47 6.57 18.95 -3.87
N CYS A 48 5.72 18.92 -4.88
CA CYS A 48 6.09 18.96 -6.29
C CYS A 48 5.21 19.95 -7.08
N LEU A 49 5.60 20.26 -8.31
CA LEU A 49 4.75 21.01 -9.24
C LEU A 49 3.66 20.09 -9.77
N ARG A 50 2.41 20.54 -9.78
CA ARG A 50 1.29 19.82 -10.40
C ARG A 50 1.62 19.56 -11.89
N GLY A 51 1.54 18.30 -12.31
CA GLY A 51 1.94 17.85 -13.66
C GLY A 51 3.40 17.38 -13.76
N HIS A 52 4.19 17.49 -12.70
CA HIS A 52 5.42 16.72 -12.58
C HIS A 52 5.06 15.23 -12.54
N ALA A 53 5.77 14.41 -13.32
CA ALA A 53 5.60 12.96 -13.32
C ALA A 53 6.13 12.38 -11.99
N THR A 54 5.43 12.65 -10.89
CA THR A 54 5.51 11.80 -9.72
C THR A 54 4.97 10.47 -10.18
N SER A 55 5.78 9.41 -10.09
CA SER A 55 5.27 8.04 -10.22
C SER A 55 3.94 7.98 -9.48
N PRO A 56 2.82 7.67 -10.17
CA PRO A 56 1.49 7.81 -9.61
C PRO A 56 1.50 7.09 -8.27
N ARG A 57 1.24 7.85 -7.17
CA ARG A 57 1.21 7.35 -5.78
C ARG A 57 0.84 5.88 -5.83
N ARG A 58 1.81 4.99 -5.59
CA ARG A 58 1.70 3.54 -5.79
C ARG A 58 0.36 3.12 -5.21
N ARG A 59 -0.65 3.05 -6.09
CA ARG A 59 -2.05 2.94 -5.69
C ARG A 59 -2.07 1.61 -5.00
N ARG A 60 -2.46 1.56 -3.72
CA ARG A 60 -2.41 0.35 -2.91
C ARG A 60 -3.11 -0.73 -3.73
N THR A 61 -2.33 -1.59 -4.39
CA THR A 61 -2.86 -2.53 -5.38
C THR A 61 -3.80 -3.40 -4.61
N LEU A 62 -5.10 -3.26 -4.85
CA LEU A 62 -6.14 -4.00 -4.16
C LEU A 62 -7.00 -4.62 -5.25
N THR A 63 -6.62 -5.81 -5.67
CA THR A 63 -7.32 -6.56 -6.71
C THR A 63 -7.86 -7.82 -6.09
N TYR A 64 -9.11 -8.16 -6.36
CA TYR A 64 -9.73 -9.38 -5.86
C TYR A 64 -10.58 -10.03 -6.94
N GLY A 65 -10.78 -11.34 -6.79
CA GLY A 65 -11.55 -12.14 -7.73
C GLY A 65 -11.57 -13.60 -7.33
N TRP A 66 -12.24 -14.41 -8.13
CA TRP A 66 -12.17 -15.87 -8.01
C TRP A 66 -11.16 -16.41 -9.00
N ASP A 67 -10.35 -17.38 -8.60
CA ASP A 67 -9.53 -18.14 -9.54
C ASP A 67 -10.32 -19.29 -10.18
N GLU A 68 -9.72 -19.95 -11.17
CA GLU A 68 -10.32 -21.08 -11.91
C GLU A 68 -10.65 -22.26 -10.99
N ASP A 69 -9.91 -22.40 -9.89
CA ASP A 69 -10.08 -23.44 -8.87
C ASP A 69 -11.16 -23.07 -7.83
N GLY A 70 -11.84 -21.93 -7.99
CA GLY A 70 -12.91 -21.47 -7.10
C GLY A 70 -12.41 -20.92 -5.76
N ASN A 71 -11.15 -20.53 -5.65
CA ASN A 71 -10.61 -19.86 -4.47
C ASN A 71 -10.76 -18.35 -4.58
N LEU A 72 -10.97 -17.71 -3.45
CA LEU A 72 -11.05 -16.26 -3.39
C LEU A 72 -9.63 -15.67 -3.35
N ARG A 73 -9.26 -14.90 -4.37
CA ARG A 73 -7.98 -14.22 -4.47
C ARG A 73 -8.11 -12.77 -4.02
N LEU A 74 -7.14 -12.29 -3.23
CA LEU A 74 -6.97 -10.90 -2.84
C LEU A 74 -5.48 -10.53 -2.89
N ALA A 75 -5.11 -9.61 -3.80
CA ALA A 75 -3.76 -9.06 -3.90
C ALA A 75 -3.72 -7.67 -3.24
N VAL A 76 -2.75 -7.45 -2.36
CA VAL A 76 -2.57 -6.22 -1.57
C VAL A 76 -1.15 -5.70 -1.65
N GLY A 77 -0.98 -4.43 -2.04
CA GLY A 77 0.28 -3.71 -1.87
C GLY A 77 0.58 -3.43 -0.38
N LEU A 78 1.75 -3.85 0.09
CA LEU A 78 2.21 -3.68 1.47
C LEU A 78 2.82 -2.29 1.69
N ALA A 79 2.22 -1.52 2.59
CA ALA A 79 2.78 -0.25 3.07
C ALA A 79 3.56 -0.42 4.40
N ASN A 80 3.26 -1.47 5.16
CA ASN A 80 3.92 -1.85 6.40
C ASN A 80 4.01 -3.38 6.43
N VAL A 81 5.18 -3.91 6.81
CA VAL A 81 5.49 -5.35 6.81
C VAL A 81 5.60 -5.96 8.20
N ASN A 82 5.66 -5.13 9.26
CA ASN A 82 5.89 -5.63 10.62
C ASN A 82 4.64 -6.30 11.21
N GLN A 83 3.50 -5.62 11.12
CA GLN A 83 2.19 -6.10 11.56
C GLN A 83 1.11 -5.49 10.65
N PRO A 84 1.03 -5.89 9.37
CA PRO A 84 0.03 -5.34 8.50
C PRO A 84 -1.36 -5.79 8.92
N VAL A 85 -2.28 -4.82 8.87
CA VAL A 85 -3.71 -5.07 8.87
C VAL A 85 -4.22 -4.82 7.45
N ILE A 86 -4.89 -5.82 6.90
CA ILE A 86 -5.44 -5.79 5.55
C ILE A 86 -6.95 -5.66 5.66
N GLY A 87 -7.52 -4.64 5.02
CA GLY A 87 -8.97 -4.50 4.92
C GLY A 87 -9.51 -5.36 3.79
N ILE A 88 -10.40 -6.29 4.12
CA ILE A 88 -11.14 -7.08 3.14
C ILE A 88 -12.25 -6.20 2.54
N PRO A 89 -12.33 -6.06 1.20
CA PRO A 89 -13.41 -5.34 0.53
C PRO A 89 -14.79 -5.89 0.91
N ALA A 90 -15.76 -5.01 1.16
CA ALA A 90 -17.12 -5.39 1.56
C ALA A 90 -17.81 -6.35 0.58
N SER A 91 -17.47 -6.28 -0.71
CA SER A 91 -17.97 -7.16 -1.77
C SER A 91 -17.62 -8.64 -1.57
N ILE A 92 -16.49 -8.91 -0.92
CA ILE A 92 -16.00 -10.27 -0.64
C ILE A 92 -15.95 -10.61 0.85
N ALA A 93 -16.16 -9.62 1.73
CA ALA A 93 -16.16 -9.80 3.18
C ALA A 93 -17.14 -10.88 3.64
N ARG A 94 -18.33 -10.99 3.01
CA ARG A 94 -19.35 -12.01 3.33
C ARG A 94 -18.86 -13.46 3.26
N TYR A 95 -17.74 -13.75 2.58
CA TYR A 95 -17.19 -15.10 2.44
C TYR A 95 -16.15 -15.44 3.51
N VAL A 96 -15.52 -14.42 4.11
CA VAL A 96 -14.33 -14.56 4.95
C VAL A 96 -14.45 -13.88 6.32
N ALA A 97 -15.34 -12.91 6.50
CA ALA A 97 -15.53 -12.19 7.75
C ALA A 97 -15.97 -13.14 8.87
N GLY A 98 -15.40 -12.94 10.06
CA GLY A 98 -15.66 -13.79 11.23
C GLY A 98 -14.90 -15.13 11.21
N ARG A 99 -14.06 -15.38 10.20
CA ARG A 99 -13.37 -16.66 10.03
C ARG A 99 -11.88 -16.57 10.34
N GLN A 100 -11.29 -17.72 10.64
CA GLN A 100 -9.87 -17.91 10.81
C GLN A 100 -9.38 -18.95 9.81
N PHE A 101 -8.24 -18.68 9.16
CA PHE A 101 -7.66 -19.52 8.13
C PHE A 101 -6.25 -19.95 8.52
N ARG A 102 -5.93 -21.22 8.28
CA ARG A 102 -4.57 -21.74 8.43
C ARG A 102 -3.71 -21.22 7.28
N ALA A 103 -2.70 -20.43 7.62
CA ALA A 103 -1.84 -19.80 6.64
C ALA A 103 -0.76 -20.76 6.16
N LYS A 104 -0.58 -20.85 4.84
CA LYS A 104 0.47 -21.63 4.19
C LYS A 104 1.22 -20.76 3.19
N ALA A 105 2.54 -20.94 3.09
CA ALA A 105 3.30 -20.40 1.98
C ALA A 105 2.94 -21.14 0.68
N GLN A 106 3.32 -20.60 -0.48
CA GLN A 106 3.12 -21.25 -1.78
C GLN A 106 3.73 -22.67 -1.83
N GLU A 107 4.85 -22.90 -1.12
CA GLU A 107 5.51 -24.20 -1.05
C GLU A 107 4.88 -25.14 0.00
N GLY A 108 3.73 -24.78 0.57
CA GLY A 108 2.98 -25.58 1.54
C GLY A 108 3.43 -25.46 2.99
N THR A 109 4.50 -24.70 3.27
CA THR A 109 5.00 -24.51 4.65
C THR A 109 4.02 -23.70 5.50
N THR A 110 3.73 -24.15 6.73
CA THR A 110 2.85 -23.42 7.66
C THR A 110 3.41 -22.04 8.02
N ALA A 111 2.57 -21.03 7.86
CA ALA A 111 2.89 -19.61 7.99
C ALA A 111 2.18 -18.94 9.19
N GLY A 112 1.41 -19.70 9.98
CA GLY A 112 0.64 -19.22 11.12
C GLY A 112 -0.86 -19.28 10.83
N ASP A 113 -1.63 -18.41 11.47
CA ASP A 113 -3.08 -18.30 11.25
C ASP A 113 -3.43 -16.86 10.87
N ILE A 114 -4.34 -16.70 9.90
CA ILE A 114 -4.90 -15.41 9.50
C ILE A 114 -6.31 -15.30 10.07
N THR A 115 -6.57 -14.24 10.84
CA THR A 115 -7.90 -13.95 11.38
C THR A 115 -8.52 -12.81 10.60
N VAL A 116 -9.79 -12.97 10.21
CA VAL A 116 -10.60 -11.92 9.59
C VAL A 116 -11.73 -11.56 10.54
N ALA A 117 -11.70 -10.36 11.10
CA ALA A 117 -12.79 -9.86 11.93
C ALA A 117 -14.10 -9.70 11.15
N GLU A 118 -15.21 -9.66 11.89
CA GLU A 118 -16.55 -9.30 11.36
C GLU A 118 -16.56 -7.98 10.59
N THR A 119 -15.69 -7.04 10.98
CA THR A 119 -15.54 -5.73 10.32
C THR A 119 -14.78 -5.79 8.99
N GLY A 120 -14.25 -6.95 8.62
CA GLY A 120 -13.39 -7.15 7.44
C GLY A 120 -11.92 -6.78 7.68
N ALA A 121 -11.52 -6.40 8.89
CA ALA A 121 -10.10 -6.24 9.21
C ALA A 121 -9.43 -7.61 9.35
N SER A 122 -8.29 -7.81 8.67
CA SER A 122 -7.57 -9.07 8.66
C SER A 122 -6.11 -8.90 9.11
N TRP A 123 -5.60 -9.84 9.91
CA TRP A 123 -4.23 -9.82 10.45
C TRP A 123 -3.66 -11.23 10.65
N GLY A 124 -2.38 -11.31 11.01
CA GLY A 124 -1.65 -12.58 11.20
C GLY A 124 -0.48 -12.77 10.23
N TYR A 125 -0.24 -11.82 9.32
CA TYR A 125 0.76 -11.94 8.26
C TYR A 125 2.22 -11.76 8.71
N GLY A 126 2.45 -11.17 9.89
CA GLY A 126 3.79 -10.76 10.35
C GLY A 126 4.84 -11.88 10.33
N PRO A 127 4.57 -13.09 10.87
CA PRO A 127 5.52 -14.20 10.82
C PRO A 127 5.94 -14.59 9.40
N TYR A 128 4.99 -14.67 8.47
CA TYR A 128 5.27 -14.97 7.06
C TYR A 128 6.14 -13.89 6.41
N LEU A 129 5.73 -12.63 6.54
CA LEU A 129 6.42 -11.50 5.92
C LEU A 129 7.85 -11.34 6.44
N ARG A 130 8.08 -11.52 7.74
CA ARG A 130 9.42 -11.51 8.33
C ARG A 130 10.30 -12.64 7.79
N ARG A 131 9.76 -13.85 7.68
CA ARG A 131 10.51 -15.00 7.13
C ARG A 131 10.87 -14.79 5.65
N ARG A 132 10.02 -14.12 4.89
CA ARG A 132 10.23 -13.78 3.48
C ARG A 132 11.02 -12.49 3.25
N ARG A 133 11.41 -11.79 4.33
CA ARG A 133 12.10 -10.48 4.26
C ARG A 133 11.34 -9.46 3.40
N ALA A 134 10.01 -9.44 3.54
CA ALA A 134 9.16 -8.53 2.79
C ALA A 134 9.52 -7.07 3.06
N GLU A 135 9.41 -6.24 2.02
CA GLU A 135 9.68 -4.81 2.05
C GLU A 135 8.40 -3.99 1.77
N PRO A 136 8.30 -2.75 2.28
CA PRO A 136 7.26 -1.83 1.85
C PRO A 136 7.34 -1.64 0.33
N GLY A 137 6.26 -1.96 -0.38
CA GLY A 137 6.24 -2.01 -1.84
C GLY A 137 5.99 -3.41 -2.41
N ASP A 138 6.13 -4.46 -1.63
CA ASP A 138 5.77 -5.79 -2.12
C ASP A 138 4.26 -5.94 -2.27
N VAL A 139 3.85 -6.92 -3.07
CA VAL A 139 2.46 -7.34 -3.21
C VAL A 139 2.28 -8.68 -2.50
N LEU A 140 1.38 -8.70 -1.51
CA LEU A 140 0.93 -9.93 -0.87
C LEU A 140 -0.35 -10.40 -1.53
N THR A 141 -0.29 -11.58 -2.14
CA THR A 141 -1.47 -12.28 -2.67
C THR A 141 -1.94 -13.34 -1.68
N LEU A 142 -3.22 -13.25 -1.34
CA LEU A 142 -3.96 -14.17 -0.49
C LEU A 142 -4.87 -15.01 -1.38
N ARG A 143 -4.81 -16.33 -1.25
CA ARG A 143 -5.72 -17.25 -1.93
C ARG A 143 -6.44 -18.09 -0.88
N PHE A 144 -7.70 -17.78 -0.64
CA PHE A 144 -8.52 -18.44 0.37
C PHE A 144 -9.24 -19.63 -0.24
N ASP A 145 -8.95 -20.82 0.31
CA ASP A 145 -9.79 -21.99 0.14
C ASP A 145 -10.86 -21.96 1.25
N LEU A 146 -12.09 -21.65 0.85
CA LEU A 146 -13.20 -21.49 1.77
C LEU A 146 -13.73 -22.82 2.32
N VAL A 147 -13.36 -23.95 1.71
CA VAL A 147 -13.80 -25.29 2.09
C VAL A 147 -12.85 -25.88 3.12
N SER A 148 -11.54 -25.82 2.85
CA SER A 148 -10.52 -26.36 3.76
C SER A 148 -10.13 -25.40 4.89
N GLU A 149 -10.56 -24.15 4.80
CA GLU A 149 -10.18 -23.06 5.72
C GLU A 149 -8.67 -22.82 5.75
N ASP A 150 -8.03 -23.00 4.59
CA ASP A 150 -6.64 -22.68 4.37
C ASP A 150 -6.53 -21.36 3.58
N VAL A 151 -5.45 -20.62 3.81
CA VAL A 151 -5.07 -19.47 2.99
C VAL A 151 -3.63 -19.61 2.52
N THR A 152 -3.43 -19.62 1.21
CA THR A 152 -2.10 -19.60 0.61
C THR A 152 -1.62 -18.16 0.47
N LEU A 153 -0.41 -17.90 0.96
CA LEU A 153 0.28 -16.62 0.92
C LEU A 153 1.38 -16.66 -0.14
N LEU A 154 1.34 -15.69 -1.05
CA LEU A 154 2.36 -15.43 -2.07
C LEU A 154 2.86 -13.99 -1.92
N LEU A 155 4.17 -13.80 -1.94
CA LEU A 155 4.80 -12.48 -1.89
C LEU A 155 5.55 -12.25 -3.20
N ASP A 156 5.23 -11.15 -3.88
CA ASP A 156 5.87 -10.74 -5.13
C ASP A 156 6.48 -9.34 -4.95
N ASP A 157 7.64 -9.10 -5.57
CA ASP A 157 8.40 -7.84 -5.47
C ASP A 157 7.75 -6.68 -6.27
N GLY A 158 6.42 -6.62 -6.36
CA GLY A 158 5.63 -5.52 -6.94
C GLY A 158 6.02 -5.06 -8.35
N ALA A 159 6.86 -5.82 -9.07
CA ALA A 159 7.27 -5.58 -10.44
C ALA A 159 6.25 -6.27 -11.35
N LEU A 160 5.52 -5.45 -12.11
CA LEU A 160 4.58 -5.87 -13.16
C LEU A 160 3.32 -6.58 -12.66
N ILE A 161 2.30 -5.80 -12.31
CA ILE A 161 0.97 -6.10 -12.85
C ILE A 161 0.78 -5.16 -14.04
N ASP A 162 1.31 -5.60 -15.18
CA ASP A 162 0.89 -5.07 -16.46
C ASP A 162 -0.58 -5.44 -16.66
N GLU A 163 -1.37 -4.47 -17.10
CA GLU A 163 -2.78 -4.66 -17.35
C GLU A 163 -2.95 -5.70 -18.46
N THR A 164 -3.58 -6.83 -18.15
CA THR A 164 -4.06 -7.74 -19.19
C THR A 164 -5.58 -7.78 -19.11
N GLY A 165 -6.19 -7.05 -20.05
CA GLY A 165 -7.39 -7.41 -20.83
C GLY A 165 -8.65 -7.79 -20.09
#